data_AF-A0A6P1YHW7-F1
#
_entry.id   AF-A0A6P1YHW7-F1
#
_cell.length_a   1.000
_cell.length_b   1.000
_cell.length_c   1.000
_cell.angle_alpha   90.00
_cell.angle_beta   90.00
_cell.angle_gamma   90.00
#
_symmetry.space_group_name_H-M   'P 1'
#
loop_
_entity.id
_entity.type
_entity.pdbx_description
1 polymer ?
#
loop_
_entity_poly.entity_id
_entity_poly.type
_entity_poly.pdbx_seq_one_letter_code
_entity_poly.pdbx_strand_id
1 'polypeptide(L)'
;MARNDPQFNLRIPAELKQRIEAQAERYGISTTAAIVGALDEQFPAIITTEDVFALLRAVEDFQRKHPERPMPYDVYRSLADWLHHREMELDLPRTPAKGHMLK
;
A
#
# COMPACT_ATOMS: atom_id res chain seq x y z
N MET A 1 7.39 7.94 27.16
CA MET A 1 7.49 6.72 26.31
C MET A 1 8.50 7.03 25.23
N ALA A 2 9.68 6.42 25.27
CA ALA A 2 10.71 6.62 24.25
C ALA A 2 10.19 6.03 22.92
N ARG A 3 10.10 6.86 21.88
CA ARG A 3 9.88 6.37 20.51
C ARG A 3 11.13 5.59 20.13
N ASN A 4 11.02 4.27 20.00
CA ASN A 4 12.11 3.37 19.59
C ASN A 4 12.28 3.33 18.06
N ASP A 5 11.74 4.33 17.35
CA ASP A 5 11.81 4.37 15.90
C ASP A 5 13.26 4.68 15.47
N PRO A 6 13.79 3.98 14.45
CA PRO A 6 15.14 4.25 13.95
C PRO A 6 15.23 5.69 13.42
N GLN A 7 16.18 6.45 13.95
CA GLN A 7 16.45 7.82 13.54
C GLN A 7 17.80 7.91 12.81
N PHE A 8 17.84 8.64 11.71
CA PHE A 8 19.08 8.97 11.01
C PHE A 8 19.17 10.48 10.75
N ASN A 9 20.40 11.00 10.81
CA ASN A 9 20.66 12.42 10.59
C ASN A 9 21.22 12.63 9.18
N LEU A 10 20.58 13.50 8.40
CA LEU A 10 21.03 13.85 7.05
C LEU A 10 21.66 15.23 7.02
N ARG A 11 22.76 15.36 6.28
CA ARG A 11 23.27 16.67 5.84
C ARG A 11 22.84 16.87 4.39
N ILE A 12 22.06 17.91 4.15
CA ILE A 12 21.51 18.21 2.84
C ILE A 12 21.84 19.65 2.43
N PRO A 13 21.89 19.95 1.12
CA PRO A 13 22.01 21.33 0.64
C PRO A 13 20.87 22.21 1.16
N ALA A 14 21.16 23.48 1.45
CA ALA A 14 20.17 24.43 1.97
C ALA A 14 18.98 24.60 1.02
N GLU A 15 19.23 24.62 -0.28
CA GLU A 15 18.19 24.69 -1.31
C GLU A 15 17.25 23.47 -1.26
N LEU A 16 17.79 22.28 -1.03
CA LEU A 16 16.97 21.06 -0.93
C LEU A 16 16.06 21.12 0.31
N LYS A 17 16.59 21.58 1.45
CA LYS A 17 15.79 21.79 2.67
C LYS A 17 14.62 22.73 2.41
N GLN A 18 14.86 23.87 1.75
CA GLN A 18 13.82 24.84 1.44
C GLN A 18 12.72 24.25 0.54
N ARG A 19 13.09 23.47 -0.47
CA ARG A 19 12.12 22.79 -1.35
C ARG A 19 11.24 21.79 -0.59
N ILE A 20 11.82 21.02 0.33
CA ILE A 20 11.07 20.07 1.16
C ILE A 20 10.11 20.81 2.10
N GLU A 21 10.55 21.90 2.72
CA GLU A 21 9.71 22.74 3.60
C GLU A 21 8.52 23.34 2.85
N ALA A 22 8.75 23.89 1.65
CA ALA A 22 7.69 24.43 0.81
C ALA A 22 6.69 23.34 0.36
N GLN A 23 7.18 22.13 0.06
CA GLN A 23 6.31 21.00 -0.28
C GLN A 23 5.47 20.58 0.93
N ALA A 24 6.08 20.45 2.11
CA ALA A 24 5.39 20.10 3.34
C ALA A 24 4.28 21.11 3.67
N GLU A 25 4.56 22.41 3.56
CA GLU A 25 3.59 23.49 3.74
C GLU A 25 2.44 23.39 2.74
N ARG A 26 2.74 23.20 1.44
CA ARG A 26 1.73 23.09 0.38
C ARG A 26 0.72 21.96 0.63
N TYR A 27 1.17 20.86 1.21
CA TYR A 27 0.33 19.69 1.49
C TYR A 27 -0.20 19.66 2.93
N GLY A 28 0.13 20.64 3.77
CA GLY A 28 -0.28 20.68 5.17
C GLY A 28 0.28 19.53 6.01
N ILE A 29 1.44 19.00 5.65
CA ILE A 29 2.11 17.88 6.33
C ILE A 29 3.41 18.35 6.98
N SER A 30 3.98 17.54 7.89
CA SER A 30 5.30 17.84 8.46
C SER A 30 6.42 17.61 7.43
N THR A 31 7.53 18.33 7.56
CA THR A 31 8.75 18.12 6.76
C THR A 31 9.21 16.66 6.82
N THR A 32 9.16 16.04 8.00
CA THR A 32 9.47 14.62 8.18
C THR A 32 8.54 13.73 7.39
N ALA A 33 7.22 13.97 7.43
CA ALA A 33 6.25 13.18 6.67
C ALA A 33 6.46 13.32 5.16
N ALA A 34 6.80 14.52 4.67
CA ALA A 34 7.13 14.74 3.27
C ALA A 34 8.39 13.95 2.85
N ILE A 35 9.44 13.95 3.69
CA ILE A 35 10.68 13.19 3.44
C ILE A 35 10.40 11.70 3.44
N VAL A 36 9.71 11.19 4.46
CA VAL A 36 9.39 9.76 4.58
C VAL A 36 8.54 9.30 3.39
N GLY A 37 7.49 10.03 3.04
CA GLY A 37 6.65 9.69 1.88
C GLY A 37 7.43 9.65 0.57
N ALA A 38 8.31 10.63 0.32
CA ALA A 38 9.16 10.62 -0.86
C ALA A 38 10.17 9.46 -0.87
N LEU A 39 10.68 9.07 0.30
CA LEU A 39 11.58 7.90 0.41
C LEU A 39 10.82 6.59 0.25
N ASP A 40 9.62 6.45 0.79
CA ASP A 40 8.78 5.25 0.64
C ASP A 40 8.40 5.02 -0.84
N GLU A 41 8.17 6.08 -1.61
CA GLU A 41 7.94 5.98 -3.06
C GLU A 41 9.17 5.44 -3.81
N GLN A 42 10.38 5.81 -3.38
CA GLN A 42 11.63 5.38 -4.03
C GLN A 42 12.16 4.05 -3.49
N PHE A 43 11.85 3.72 -2.25
CA PHE A 43 12.27 2.51 -1.54
C PHE A 43 11.04 1.80 -0.97
N PRO A 44 10.13 1.31 -1.84
CA PRO A 44 8.89 0.69 -1.37
C PRO A 44 9.19 -0.54 -0.53
N ALA A 45 8.38 -0.76 0.50
CA ALA A 45 8.46 -1.96 1.30
C ALA A 45 8.31 -3.20 0.41
N ILE A 46 9.16 -4.20 0.61
CA ILE A 46 8.99 -5.50 -0.04
C ILE A 46 7.77 -6.15 0.60
N ILE A 47 6.65 -6.16 -0.11
CA ILE A 47 5.44 -6.84 0.33
C ILE A 47 5.67 -8.34 0.15
N THR A 48 5.68 -9.07 1.27
CA THR A 48 5.79 -10.53 1.25
C THR A 48 4.43 -11.19 1.05
N THR A 49 4.44 -12.48 0.71
CA THR A 49 3.22 -13.28 0.62
C THR A 49 2.53 -13.39 1.99
N GLU A 50 3.29 -13.47 3.08
CA GLU A 50 2.78 -13.43 4.46
C GLU A 50 2.06 -12.12 4.79
N ASP A 51 2.57 -10.97 4.33
CA ASP A 51 1.92 -9.67 4.55
C ASP A 51 0.56 -9.59 3.85
N VAL A 52 0.47 -10.13 2.64
CA VAL A 52 -0.78 -10.23 1.87
C VAL A 52 -1.78 -11.13 2.60
N PHE A 53 -1.34 -12.29 3.09
CA PHE A 53 -2.22 -13.18 3.87
C PHE A 53 -2.68 -12.55 5.19
N ALA A 54 -1.80 -11.81 5.87
CA ALA A 54 -2.15 -11.08 7.08
C ALA A 54 -3.23 -10.01 6.80
N LEU A 55 -3.09 -9.27 5.69
CA LEU A 55 -4.09 -8.30 5.25
C LEU A 55 -5.43 -8.98 4.94
N LEU A 56 -5.43 -10.08 4.19
CA LEU A 56 -6.66 -10.83 3.87
C LEU A 56 -7.39 -11.29 5.13
N ARG A 57 -6.66 -11.84 6.12
CA ARG A 57 -7.26 -12.24 7.41
C ARG A 57 -7.83 -11.06 8.17
N ALA A 58 -7.12 -9.93 8.20
CA ALA A 58 -7.61 -8.72 8.86
C ALA A 58 -8.91 -8.20 8.21
N VAL A 59 -8.98 -8.30 6.89
CA VAL A 59 -10.16 -7.94 6.10
C VAL A 59 -11.33 -8.90 6.39
N GLU A 60 -11.09 -10.21 6.40
CA GLU A 60 -12.11 -11.21 6.78
C GLU A 60 -12.63 -10.97 8.20
N ASP A 61 -11.74 -10.70 9.15
CA ASP A 61 -12.10 -10.40 10.53
C ASP A 61 -12.94 -9.12 10.65
N PHE A 62 -12.60 -8.09 9.87
CA PHE A 62 -13.37 -6.86 9.81
C PHE A 62 -14.78 -7.12 9.27
N GLN A 63 -14.92 -7.85 8.15
CA GLN A 63 -16.21 -8.19 7.56
C GLN A 63 -17.06 -9.04 8.51
N ARG A 64 -16.45 -9.99 9.21
CA ARG A 64 -17.15 -10.81 10.21
C ARG A 64 -17.73 -9.97 11.35
N LYS A 65 -17.02 -8.91 11.78
CA LYS A 65 -17.46 -8.01 12.85
C LYS A 65 -18.47 -6.95 12.35
N HIS A 66 -18.42 -6.61 11.07
CA HIS A 66 -19.25 -5.58 10.45
C HIS A 66 -19.91 -6.09 9.15
N PRO A 67 -20.80 -7.10 9.24
CA PRO A 67 -21.43 -7.69 8.05
C PRO A 67 -22.29 -6.71 7.25
N GLU A 68 -22.78 -5.65 7.90
CA GLU A 68 -23.55 -4.57 7.30
C GLU A 68 -22.71 -3.57 6.51
N ARG A 69 -21.39 -3.57 6.69
CA ARG A 69 -20.48 -2.65 6.00
C ARG A 69 -19.86 -3.36 4.80
N PRO A 70 -20.29 -3.07 3.58
CA PRO A 70 -19.57 -3.54 2.41
C PRO A 70 -18.14 -2.99 2.47
N MET A 71 -17.16 -3.84 2.17
CA MET A 71 -15.77 -3.41 2.09
C MET A 71 -15.66 -2.27 1.06
N PRO A 72 -14.87 -1.22 1.32
CA PRO A 72 -14.68 -0.13 0.36
C PRO A 72 -14.25 -0.68 -1.00
N TYR A 73 -14.95 -0.27 -2.06
CA TYR A 73 -14.76 -0.76 -3.43
C TYR A 73 -13.32 -0.55 -3.95
N ASP A 74 -12.69 0.50 -3.46
CA ASP A 74 -11.30 0.90 -3.63
C ASP A 74 -10.30 -0.14 -3.11
N VAL A 75 -10.64 -0.90 -2.06
CA VAL A 75 -9.81 -2.02 -1.56
C VAL A 75 -9.91 -3.23 -2.51
N TYR A 76 -11.11 -3.58 -2.97
CA TYR A 76 -11.30 -4.66 -3.95
C TYR A 76 -10.57 -4.39 -5.26
N ARG A 77 -10.66 -3.15 -5.77
CA ARG A 77 -10.00 -2.76 -7.02
C ARG A 77 -8.48 -2.88 -6.90
N SER A 78 -7.90 -2.31 -5.83
CA SER A 78 -6.45 -2.33 -5.61
C SER A 78 -5.91 -3.77 -5.47
N LEU A 79 -6.66 -4.65 -4.79
CA LEU A 79 -6.29 -6.06 -4.68
C LEU A 79 -6.43 -6.82 -6.01
N ALA A 80 -7.49 -6.55 -6.78
CA ALA A 80 -7.71 -7.17 -8.08
C ALA A 80 -6.64 -6.75 -9.11
N ASP A 81 -6.25 -5.48 -9.09
CA ASP A 81 -5.20 -4.91 -9.94
C ASP A 81 -3.82 -5.52 -9.58
N TRP A 82 -3.54 -5.68 -8.29
CA TRP A 82 -2.31 -6.32 -7.81
C TRP A 82 -2.25 -7.81 -8.21
N LEU A 83 -3.35 -8.55 -8.06
CA LEU A 83 -3.43 -9.96 -8.48
C LEU A 83 -3.27 -10.12 -10.00
N HIS A 84 -3.89 -9.25 -10.80
CA HIS A 84 -3.74 -9.27 -12.26
C HIS A 84 -2.30 -9.01 -12.71
N HIS A 85 -1.62 -8.05 -12.06
CA HIS A 85 -0.22 -7.79 -12.37
C HIS A 85 0.69 -8.96 -11.97
N ARG A 86 0.39 -9.66 -10.87
CA ARG A 86 1.17 -10.81 -10.40
C ARG A 86 0.92 -12.08 -11.21
N GLU A 87 -0.30 -12.29 -11.71
CA GLU A 87 -0.61 -13.36 -12.69
C GLU A 87 0.09 -13.18 -14.04
N MET A 88 0.60 -11.98 -14.35
CA MET A 88 1.41 -11.76 -15.54
C MET A 88 2.89 -12.12 -15.33
N GLU A 89 3.38 -12.16 -14.09
CA GLU A 89 4.77 -12.53 -13.75
C GLU A 89 4.94 -14.03 -13.45
N LEU A 90 3.89 -14.68 -12.94
CA LEU A 90 3.83 -16.13 -12.78
C LEU A 90 2.97 -16.68 -13.90
N ASP A 91 3.56 -17.45 -14.82
CA ASP A 91 2.91 -18.18 -15.93
C ASP A 91 1.93 -19.25 -15.40
N LEU A 92 0.92 -18.82 -14.65
CA LEU A 92 -0.11 -19.64 -14.07
C LEU A 92 -1.17 -19.86 -15.16
N PRO A 93 -1.51 -21.12 -15.46
CA PRO A 93 -2.49 -21.42 -16.49
C PRO A 93 -3.83 -20.81 -16.09
N ARG A 94 -4.33 -19.88 -16.92
CA ARG A 94 -5.67 -19.32 -16.78
C ARG A 94 -6.67 -20.46 -16.74
N THR A 95 -7.22 -20.76 -15.56
CA THR A 95 -8.34 -21.68 -15.46
C THR A 95 -9.50 -21.09 -16.25
N PRO A 96 -10.02 -21.75 -17.29
CA PRO A 96 -11.15 -21.21 -18.02
C PRO A 96 -12.36 -21.15 -17.10
N ALA A 97 -12.90 -19.95 -16.92
CA ALA A 97 -14.17 -19.74 -16.26
C ALA A 97 -15.21 -20.68 -16.89
N LYS A 98 -15.79 -21.56 -16.07
CA LYS A 98 -16.90 -22.43 -16.48
C LYS A 98 -18.08 -21.53 -16.84
N GLY A 99 -18.19 -21.18 -18.11
CA GLY A 99 -19.39 -20.62 -18.68
C GLY A 99 -20.52 -21.64 -18.58
N HIS A 100 -21.54 -21.31 -17.80
CA HIS A 100 -22.86 -21.89 -17.97
C HIS A 100 -23.30 -21.71 -19.42
N MET A 101 -23.44 -22.81 -20.17
CA MET A 101 -24.36 -22.86 -21.31
C MET A 101 -25.55 -23.70 -20.89
N LEU A 102 -26.67 -22.99 -20.77
CA LEU A 102 -28.04 -23.51 -20.75
C LEU A 102 -28.24 -24.45 -21.94
N LYS A 103 -28.96 -25.56 -21.70
CA LYS A 103 -29.80 -26.22 -22.68
C LYS A 103 -31.17 -26.42 -22.06
#